data_AF-A0A2N5ZWR0-F1
#
_entry.id   AF-A0A2N5ZWR0-F1
#
_cell.length_a   1.000
_cell.length_b   1.000
_cell.length_c   1.000
_cell.angle_alpha   90.00
_cell.angle_beta   90.00
_cell.angle_gamma   90.00
#
_symmetry.space_group_name_H-M   'P 1'
#
loop_
_entity.id
_entity.type
_entity.pdbx_description
1 polymer ?
#
loop_
_entity_poly.entity_id
_entity_poly.type
_entity_poly.pdbx_seq_one_letter_code
_entity_poly.pdbx_strand_id
1 'polypeptide(L)'
;MNHKKLDVWKEAMDLVKMIYEFTNKLPKEELYGITAQIKRAVVSIPSNIAEGSSRKSDKELIYFLNIARGSLAEIETQIIIISNLYEIEDSKINEKIAAVGKLSNGLINYLRNKTGENRVKEVDVEYNSENSIHQSPVTNHYFSH
;
A
#
# COMPACT_ATOMS: atom_id res chain seq x y z
N MET A 1 -13.57 -14.67 -3.12
CA MET A 1 -14.35 -13.45 -3.45
C MET A 1 -14.16 -13.14 -4.94
N ASN A 2 -15.15 -12.61 -5.67
CA ASN A 2 -14.91 -12.21 -7.07
C ASN A 2 -14.25 -10.83 -7.10
N HIS A 3 -12.97 -10.76 -7.47
CA HIS A 3 -12.18 -9.53 -7.52
C HIS A 3 -12.79 -8.46 -8.43
N LYS A 4 -13.49 -8.85 -9.51
CA LYS A 4 -14.12 -7.89 -10.45
C LYS A 4 -15.22 -7.04 -9.80
N LYS A 5 -15.71 -7.45 -8.62
CA LYS A 5 -16.68 -6.69 -7.83
C LYS A 5 -16.02 -5.70 -6.87
N LEU A 6 -14.72 -5.79 -6.63
CA LEU A 6 -14.00 -4.87 -5.75
C LEU A 6 -13.76 -3.54 -6.44
N ASP A 7 -14.11 -2.44 -5.77
CA ASP A 7 -13.85 -1.11 -6.31
C ASP A 7 -12.35 -0.81 -6.40
N VAL A 8 -11.55 -1.27 -5.43
CA VAL A 8 -10.08 -1.17 -5.51
C VAL A 8 -9.50 -1.84 -6.75
N TRP A 9 -10.10 -2.95 -7.21
CA TRP A 9 -9.66 -3.64 -8.42
C TRP A 9 -10.05 -2.86 -9.69
N LYS A 10 -11.26 -2.32 -9.74
CA LYS A 10 -11.71 -1.50 -10.89
C LYS A 10 -10.85 -0.24 -11.05
N GLU A 11 -10.60 0.46 -9.95
CA GLU A 11 -9.74 1.64 -9.92
C GLU A 11 -8.30 1.30 -10.32
N ALA A 12 -7.78 0.14 -9.90
CA ALA A 12 -6.47 -0.33 -10.32
C ALA A 12 -6.41 -0.66 -11.82
N MET A 13 -7.48 -1.21 -12.41
CA MET A 13 -7.57 -1.43 -13.86
C MET A 13 -7.58 -0.12 -14.65
N ASP A 14 -8.28 0.89 -14.16
CA ASP A 14 -8.27 2.22 -14.77
C ASP A 14 -6.88 2.85 -14.67
N LEU A 15 -6.19 2.70 -13.53
CA LEU A 15 -4.82 3.16 -13.34
C LEU A 15 -3.86 2.50 -14.35
N VAL A 16 -4.00 1.19 -14.64
CA VAL A 16 -3.22 0.51 -15.67
C VAL A 16 -3.37 1.22 -17.02
N LYS A 17 -4.60 1.50 -17.44
CA LYS A 17 -4.85 2.19 -18.71
C LYS A 17 -4.18 3.57 -18.73
N MET A 18 -4.36 4.35 -17.67
CA MET A 18 -3.80 5.70 -17.55
C MET A 18 -2.26 5.70 -17.59
N ILE A 19 -1.60 4.76 -16.91
CA ILE A 19 -0.14 4.63 -16.94
C ILE A 19 0.35 4.24 -18.34
N TYR A 20 -0.33 3.33 -19.04
CA TYR A 20 0.04 2.97 -20.40
C TYR A 20 -0.07 4.17 -21.35
N GLU A 21 -1.15 4.95 -21.26
CA GLU A 21 -1.31 6.18 -22.04
C GLU A 21 -0.26 7.23 -21.68
N PHE A 22 0.02 7.42 -20.39
CA PHE A 22 1.03 8.35 -19.89
C PHE A 22 2.44 8.05 -20.41
N THR A 23 2.83 6.77 -20.39
CA THR A 23 4.17 6.36 -20.85
C THR A 23 4.42 6.62 -22.34
N ASN A 24 3.39 6.87 -23.16
CA ASN A 24 3.57 7.24 -24.56
C ASN A 24 4.15 8.66 -24.72
N LYS A 25 4.14 9.47 -23.66
CA LYS A 25 4.74 10.82 -23.63
C LYS A 25 6.26 10.79 -23.36
N LEU A 26 6.81 9.64 -22.95
CA LEU A 26 8.22 9.51 -22.58
C LEU A 26 9.13 9.38 -23.80
N PRO A 27 10.40 9.81 -23.70
CA PRO A 27 11.41 9.57 -24.73
C PRO A 27 11.59 8.06 -25.03
N LYS A 28 11.97 7.73 -26.26
CA LYS A 28 12.09 6.33 -26.70
C LYS A 28 13.22 5.58 -25.98
N GLU A 29 14.22 6.31 -25.51
CA GLU A 29 15.37 5.79 -24.77
C GLU A 29 14.93 5.17 -23.43
N GLU A 30 13.80 5.63 -22.85
CA GLU A 30 13.23 5.11 -21.60
C GLU A 30 12.38 3.85 -21.78
N LEU A 31 12.20 3.36 -23.01
CA LEU A 31 11.33 2.23 -23.31
C LEU A 31 11.67 0.98 -22.47
N TYR A 32 12.97 0.68 -22.35
CA TYR A 32 13.48 -0.44 -21.55
C TYR A 32 13.87 -0.03 -20.13
N GLY A 33 13.90 1.29 -19.85
CA GLY A 33 14.18 1.89 -18.55
C GLY A 33 12.92 2.03 -17.71
N ILE A 34 12.58 3.27 -17.33
CA ILE A 34 11.48 3.54 -16.40
C ILE A 34 10.11 3.14 -16.97
N THR A 35 9.93 3.18 -18.30
CA THR A 35 8.69 2.77 -18.97
C THR A 35 8.37 1.30 -18.72
N ALA A 36 9.36 0.42 -18.84
CA ALA A 36 9.16 -1.00 -18.61
C ALA A 36 8.91 -1.32 -17.13
N GLN A 37 9.55 -0.58 -16.22
CA GLN A 37 9.37 -0.75 -14.77
C GLN A 37 7.97 -0.34 -14.33
N ILE A 38 7.53 0.87 -14.68
CA ILE A 38 6.21 1.38 -14.28
C ILE A 38 5.05 0.57 -14.85
N LYS A 39 5.19 0.04 -16.07
CA LYS A 39 4.20 -0.87 -16.66
C LYS A 39 4.09 -2.20 -15.90
N ARG A 40 5.21 -2.77 -15.46
CA ARG A 40 5.20 -3.99 -14.64
C ARG A 40 4.60 -3.71 -13.26
N ALA A 41 4.99 -2.62 -12.63
CA ALA A 41 4.46 -2.22 -11.33
C ALA A 41 2.94 -1.99 -11.38
N VAL A 42 2.42 -1.26 -12.38
CA VAL A 42 0.98 -1.00 -12.48
C VAL A 42 0.15 -2.25 -12.75
N VAL A 43 0.64 -3.17 -13.60
CA VAL A 43 -0.04 -4.45 -13.87
C VAL A 43 -0.04 -5.36 -12.63
N SER A 44 1.00 -5.28 -11.79
CA SER A 44 1.11 -6.04 -10.55
C SER A 44 -0.01 -5.71 -9.55
N ILE A 45 -0.53 -4.48 -9.53
CA ILE A 45 -1.56 -4.04 -8.58
C ILE A 45 -2.87 -4.84 -8.73
N PRO A 46 -3.61 -4.78 -9.87
CA PRO A 46 -4.83 -5.55 -10.03
C PRO A 46 -4.57 -7.06 -10.05
N SER A 47 -3.38 -7.50 -10.46
CA SER A 47 -2.99 -8.91 -10.43
C SER A 47 -2.92 -9.46 -9.01
N ASN A 48 -2.23 -8.76 -8.10
CA ASN A 48 -2.15 -9.15 -6.69
C ASN A 48 -3.52 -9.06 -6.01
N ILE A 49 -4.34 -8.05 -6.30
CA ILE A 49 -5.71 -7.95 -5.77
C ILE A 49 -6.54 -9.17 -6.21
N ALA A 50 -6.44 -9.57 -7.48
CA ALA A 50 -7.13 -10.73 -8.02
C ALA A 50 -6.64 -12.04 -7.38
N GLU A 51 -5.32 -12.18 -7.25
CA GLU A 51 -4.69 -13.34 -6.62
C GLU A 51 -5.13 -13.49 -5.17
N GLY A 52 -5.01 -12.43 -4.36
CA GLY A 52 -5.48 -12.41 -2.98
C GLY A 52 -6.97 -12.74 -2.85
N SER A 53 -7.81 -12.23 -3.76
CA SER A 53 -9.26 -12.48 -3.75
C SER A 53 -9.63 -13.94 -4.04
N SER A 54 -8.73 -14.68 -4.68
CA SER A 54 -8.87 -16.12 -4.97
C SER A 54 -8.42 -17.02 -3.82
N ARG A 55 -7.74 -16.48 -2.80
CA ARG A 55 -7.25 -17.22 -1.64
C ARG A 55 -8.37 -17.58 -0.66
N LYS A 56 -8.07 -18.49 0.27
CA LYS A 56 -9.07 -19.09 1.17
C LYS A 56 -9.31 -18.27 2.43
N SER A 57 -8.33 -17.45 2.86
CA SER A 57 -8.42 -16.67 4.09
C SER A 57 -8.32 -15.16 3.86
N ASP A 58 -8.97 -14.40 4.75
CA ASP A 58 -8.87 -12.94 4.76
C ASP A 58 -7.43 -12.46 5.05
N LYS A 59 -6.65 -13.23 5.82
CA LYS A 59 -5.23 -12.95 6.09
C LYS A 59 -4.38 -13.00 4.82
N GLU A 60 -4.58 -14.01 3.97
CA GLU A 60 -3.91 -14.08 2.68
C GLU A 60 -4.34 -12.93 1.76
N LEU A 61 -5.63 -12.58 1.73
CA LEU A 61 -6.09 -11.42 0.96
C LEU A 61 -5.40 -10.13 1.44
N ILE A 62 -5.27 -9.91 2.75
CA ILE A 62 -4.52 -8.76 3.30
C ILE A 62 -3.05 -8.79 2.85
N TYR A 63 -2.40 -9.95 2.88
CA TYR A 63 -1.01 -10.09 2.42
C TYR A 63 -0.84 -9.61 0.96
N PHE A 64 -1.68 -10.11 0.05
CA PHE A 64 -1.65 -9.69 -1.36
C PHE A 64 -2.02 -8.22 -1.55
N LEU A 65 -2.95 -7.67 -0.77
CA LEU A 65 -3.26 -6.23 -0.78
C LEU A 65 -2.06 -5.38 -0.36
N ASN A 66 -1.23 -5.85 0.58
CA ASN A 66 0.00 -5.16 0.95
C ASN A 66 1.06 -5.21 -0.18
N ILE A 67 1.16 -6.32 -0.92
CA ILE A 67 2.02 -6.38 -2.11
C ILE A 67 1.54 -5.37 -3.16
N ALA A 68 0.23 -5.32 -3.43
CA ALA A 68 -0.35 -4.36 -4.36
C ALA A 68 -0.05 -2.91 -3.94
N ARG A 69 -0.11 -2.60 -2.63
CA ARG A 69 0.28 -1.28 -2.10
C ARG A 69 1.77 -0.98 -2.28
N GLY A 70 2.64 -1.98 -2.17
CA GLY A 70 4.06 -1.84 -2.48
C GLY A 70 4.27 -1.40 -3.93
N SER A 71 3.63 -2.08 -4.88
CA SER A 71 3.66 -1.66 -6.29
C SER A 71 3.04 -0.28 -6.53
N LEU A 72 2.00 0.10 -5.79
CA LEU A 72 1.42 1.45 -5.87
C LEU A 72 2.41 2.54 -5.44
N ALA A 73 3.14 2.33 -4.34
CA ALA A 73 4.17 3.26 -3.87
C ALA A 73 5.36 3.36 -4.84
N GLU A 74 5.71 2.25 -5.50
CA GLU A 74 6.73 2.24 -6.56
C GLU A 74 6.30 3.13 -7.74
N ILE A 75 5.04 3.03 -8.20
CA ILE A 75 4.50 3.87 -9.27
C ILE A 75 4.50 5.34 -8.86
N GLU A 76 4.02 5.67 -7.66
CA GLU A 76 4.02 7.05 -7.16
C GLU A 76 5.43 7.65 -7.20
N THR A 77 6.42 6.88 -6.76
CA THR A 77 7.83 7.27 -6.82
C THR A 77 8.30 7.47 -8.26
N GLN A 78 7.97 6.54 -9.17
CA GLN A 78 8.37 6.62 -10.58
C GLN A 78 7.70 7.79 -11.31
N ILE A 79 6.44 8.13 -10.99
CA ILE A 79 5.75 9.32 -11.52
C ILE A 79 6.47 10.59 -11.09
N ILE A 80 6.88 10.70 -9.82
CA ILE A 80 7.67 11.84 -9.32
C ILE A 80 9.01 11.94 -10.05
N ILE A 81 9.72 10.81 -10.23
CA ILE A 81 10.99 10.77 -10.98
C ILE A 81 10.78 11.26 -12.42
N ILE A 82 9.77 10.75 -13.12
CA ILE A 82 9.43 11.15 -14.49
C ILE A 82 9.13 12.65 -14.57
N SER A 83 8.33 13.16 -13.63
CA SER A 83 7.99 14.58 -13.58
C SER A 83 9.24 15.45 -13.42
N ASN A 84 10.18 15.05 -12.57
CA ASN A 84 11.41 15.79 -12.34
C ASN A 84 12.40 15.73 -13.51
N LEU A 85 12.44 14.61 -14.25
CA LEU A 85 13.39 14.43 -15.35
C LEU A 85 12.89 15.00 -16.68
N TYR A 86 11.59 14.97 -16.92
CA TYR A 86 11.01 15.28 -18.24
C TYR A 86 9.99 16.41 -18.21
N GLU A 87 9.70 16.99 -17.03
CA GLU A 87 8.67 18.03 -16.86
C GLU A 87 7.27 17.57 -17.33
N ILE A 88 7.01 16.26 -17.22
CA ILE A 88 5.73 15.63 -17.58
C ILE A 88 4.94 15.34 -16.31
N GLU A 89 3.80 16.01 -16.16
CA GLU A 89 2.88 15.80 -15.05
C GLU A 89 1.47 15.43 -15.56
N ASP A 90 0.75 14.63 -14.78
CA ASP A 90 -0.67 14.34 -15.00
C ASP A 90 -1.37 14.20 -13.64
N SER A 91 -2.03 15.28 -13.19
CA SER A 91 -2.68 15.32 -11.87
C SER A 91 -3.73 14.23 -11.70
N LYS A 92 -4.37 13.79 -12.78
CA LYS A 92 -5.37 12.72 -12.75
C LYS A 92 -4.74 11.37 -12.35
N ILE A 93 -3.48 11.13 -12.71
CA ILE A 93 -2.76 9.92 -12.28
C ILE A 93 -2.52 9.97 -10.77
N ASN A 94 -2.12 11.12 -10.23
CA ASN A 94 -1.92 11.29 -8.79
C ASN A 94 -3.23 11.09 -8.01
N GLU A 95 -4.33 11.67 -8.50
CA GLU A 95 -5.67 11.44 -7.93
C GLU A 95 -6.06 9.95 -7.97
N LYS A 96 -5.75 9.26 -9.07
CA LYS A 96 -6.04 7.83 -9.21
C LYS A 96 -5.20 6.97 -8.27
N ILE A 97 -3.91 7.28 -8.13
CA ILE A 97 -3.02 6.61 -7.17
C ILE A 97 -3.58 6.75 -5.75
N ALA A 98 -3.96 7.97 -5.35
CA ALA A 98 -4.56 8.24 -4.05
C ALA A 98 -5.87 7.45 -3.84
N ALA A 99 -6.73 7.38 -4.86
CA ALA A 99 -7.97 6.61 -4.80
C ALA A 99 -7.72 5.10 -4.60
N VAL A 100 -6.82 4.49 -5.38
CA VAL A 100 -6.44 3.08 -5.23
C VAL A 100 -5.86 2.82 -3.84
N GLY A 101 -5.00 3.71 -3.34
CA GLY A 101 -4.42 3.63 -2.00
C GLY A 101 -5.48 3.67 -0.90
N LYS A 102 -6.42 4.63 -0.98
CA LYS A 102 -7.53 4.78 -0.03
C LYS A 102 -8.41 3.53 0.01
N LEU A 103 -8.81 3.01 -1.14
CA LEU A 103 -9.65 1.81 -1.23
C LEU A 103 -8.92 0.55 -0.75
N SER A 104 -7.62 0.42 -1.05
CA SER A 104 -6.78 -0.66 -0.53
C SER A 104 -6.75 -0.64 1.00
N ASN A 105 -6.53 0.54 1.60
CA ASN A 105 -6.51 0.70 3.05
C ASN A 105 -7.87 0.40 3.69
N GLY A 106 -8.96 0.90 3.09
CA GLY A 106 -10.32 0.62 3.55
C GLY A 106 -10.63 -0.88 3.58
N LEU A 107 -10.27 -1.60 2.52
CA LEU A 107 -10.45 -3.04 2.44
C LEU A 107 -9.60 -3.81 3.46
N ILE A 108 -8.32 -3.45 3.61
CA ILE A 108 -7.44 -4.06 4.61
C ILE A 108 -8.01 -3.88 6.03
N ASN A 109 -8.46 -2.67 6.37
CA ASN A 109 -9.01 -2.38 7.69
C ASN A 109 -10.30 -3.15 7.96
N TYR A 110 -11.19 -3.23 6.97
CA TYR A 110 -12.39 -4.07 7.04
C TYR A 110 -12.05 -5.54 7.32
N LEU A 111 -11.09 -6.11 6.59
CA LEU A 111 -10.68 -7.50 6.74
C LEU A 111 -10.03 -7.75 8.10
N ARG A 112 -9.19 -6.84 8.62
CA ARG A 112 -8.58 -6.95 9.95
C ARG A 112 -9.60 -6.93 11.09
N ASN A 113 -10.64 -6.09 10.97
CA ASN A 113 -11.74 -6.07 11.92
C ASN A 113 -12.51 -7.39 11.91
N LYS A 114 -12.74 -7.95 10.71
CA LYS A 114 -13.40 -9.24 10.52
C LYS A 114 -12.60 -10.41 11.09
N THR A 115 -11.27 -10.41 10.96
CA THR A 115 -10.39 -11.47 11.50
C THR A 115 -10.11 -11.33 13.00
N GLY A 116 -10.53 -10.22 13.63
CA GLY A 116 -10.27 -9.94 15.04
C GLY A 116 -8.84 -9.46 15.35
N GLU A 117 -8.00 -9.23 14.34
CA GLU A 117 -6.60 -8.78 14.53
C GLU A 117 -6.50 -7.41 15.21
N ASN A 118 -7.45 -6.51 14.96
CA ASN A 118 -7.46 -5.20 15.61
C ASN A 118 -7.83 -5.29 17.10
N ARG A 119 -8.67 -6.26 17.49
CA ARG A 119 -9.02 -6.49 18.90
C ARG A 119 -7.84 -7.03 19.70
N VAL A 120 -7.01 -7.88 19.10
CA VAL A 120 -5.79 -8.41 19.76
C VAL A 120 -4.77 -7.29 20.00
N LYS A 121 -4.58 -6.39 19.02
CA LYS A 121 -3.66 -5.26 19.17
C LYS A 121 -4.10 -4.23 20.21
N GLU A 122 -5.40 -3.94 20.31
CA GLU A 122 -5.92 -3.05 21.36
C GLU A 122 -5.68 -3.63 22.76
N VAL A 123 -5.93 -4.93 22.95
CA VAL A 123 -5.67 -5.62 24.22
C VAL A 123 -4.18 -5.64 24.56
N ASP A 124 -3.29 -5.90 23.59
CA ASP A 124 -1.84 -5.88 23.82
C ASP A 124 -1.33 -4.47 24.17
N VAL A 125 -1.89 -3.41 23.57
CA VAL A 125 -1.52 -2.02 23.89
C VAL A 125 -2.05 -1.62 25.27
N GLU A 126 -3.29 -1.97 25.60
CA GLU A 126 -3.90 -1.73 26.91
C GLU A 126 -3.10 -2.43 28.02
N TYR A 127 -2.81 -3.72 27.86
CA TYR A 127 -1.98 -4.50 28.78
C TYR A 127 -0.56 -3.93 28.96
N ASN A 128 0.08 -3.48 27.88
CA ASN A 128 1.42 -2.87 27.97
C ASN A 128 1.38 -1.47 28.57
N SER A 129 0.29 -0.72 28.40
CA SER A 129 0.11 0.60 29.00
C SER A 129 -0.15 0.52 30.52
N GLU A 130 -0.95 -0.45 30.97
CA GLU A 130 -1.22 -0.70 32.39
C GLU A 130 0.03 -1.19 33.13
N ASN A 131 0.82 -2.07 32.51
CA ASN A 131 2.05 -2.60 33.11
C ASN A 131 3.23 -1.61 33.09
N SER A 132 3.19 -0.57 32.24
CA SER A 132 4.24 0.46 32.21
C SER A 132 4.11 1.50 33.33
N ILE A 133 2.95 1.57 34.00
CA ILE A 133 2.71 2.52 35.11
C ILE A 133 3.31 2.01 36.43
N HIS A 134 3.66 0.72 36.53
CA HIS A 134 4.09 0.12 37.80
C HIS A 134 5.62 0.01 38.00
N GLN A 135 6.45 0.50 37.08
CA GLN A 135 7.91 0.57 37.27
C GLN A 135 8.38 2.00 37.54
N SER A 136 8.10 2.52 38.75
CA SER A 136 8.84 3.67 39.26
C SER A 136 10.30 3.26 39.52
N PRO A 137 11.30 4.03 39.07
CA PRO A 137 12.69 3.75 39.38
C PRO A 137 12.92 4.01 40.87
N VAL A 138 13.23 2.96 41.63
CA VAL A 138 13.74 3.11 42.99
C VAL A 138 15.11 3.77 42.88
N THR A 139 15.16 5.07 43.17
CA THR A 139 16.41 5.82 43.32
C THR A 139 17.20 5.21 44.48
N ASN A 140 18.29 4.52 44.16
CA ASN A 140 19.25 4.08 45.16
C ASN A 140 20.28 5.20 45.38
N HIS A 141 20.04 5.99 46.43
CA HIS A 141 21.00 6.90 47.03
C HIS A 141 21.67 6.17 48.20
N TYR A 142 22.90 5.67 48.09
CA TYR A 142 23.73 5.47 49.30
C TYR A 142 25.25 5.59 49.00
N PHE A 143 25.79 6.72 49.50
CA PHE A 143 27.06 6.94 50.21
C PHE A 143 28.44 6.99 49.51
N SER A 144 29.05 8.15 49.76
CA SER A 144 30.48 8.49 49.86
C SER A 144 31.39 7.40 50.44
N HIS A 145 32.59 7.25 49.88
CA HIS A 145 33.89 7.65 50.45
C HIS A 145 34.85 7.94 49.29
#